data_AF-A0A8S4QP60-F1
#
_entry.id   AF-A0A8S4QP60-F1
#
_cell.length_a   1.000
_cell.length_b   1.000
_cell.length_c   1.000
_cell.angle_alpha   90.00
_cell.angle_beta   90.00
_cell.angle_gamma   90.00
#
_symmetry.space_group_name_H-M   'P 1'
#
loop_
_entity.id
_entity.type
_entity.pdbx_description
1 polymer ?
#
loop_
_entity_poly.entity_id
_entity_poly.type
_entity_poly.pdbx_seq_one_letter_code
_entity_poly.pdbx_strand_id
1 'polypeptide(L)'
;VLSKDSEKIYFVASKQFLGDQRPSYNHDLKFSLRLGENRGYPESQDIILEGARASVSLHIYGQNNPEPNDQEQEYIFRLHEDPRYGWTPTLSNFEFMSMLQNLTAIKIRGTYNRFGQGYLTGFKLDTAEIGREKGSAPANWVEKCSCPKAYVGDYCEECAPGFKHEPANGGPYSTCIPCDCNGHAHICDTATG
;
A
#
# COMPACT_ATOMS: atom_id res chain seq x y z
N VAL A 1 -3.74 -6.08 -22.03
CA VAL A 1 -5.02 -5.39 -22.29
C VAL A 1 -4.98 -4.70 -23.65
N LEU A 2 -6.14 -4.49 -24.27
CA LEU A 2 -6.29 -3.79 -25.56
C LEU A 2 -7.37 -2.72 -25.39
N SER A 3 -7.06 -1.46 -25.70
CA SER A 3 -8.10 -0.42 -25.74
C SER A 3 -8.87 -0.49 -27.05
N LYS A 4 -10.21 -0.42 -26.95
CA LYS A 4 -11.10 -0.34 -28.12
C LYS A 4 -11.43 1.10 -28.51
N ASP A 5 -10.99 2.10 -27.74
CA ASP A 5 -11.16 3.53 -28.03
C ASP A 5 -10.02 4.38 -27.39
N SER A 6 -10.30 5.61 -26.95
CA SER A 6 -9.39 6.44 -26.13
C SER A 6 -9.44 6.12 -24.63
N GLU A 7 -10.21 5.11 -24.22
CA GLU A 7 -10.33 4.74 -22.80
C GLU A 7 -9.01 4.14 -22.28
N LYS A 8 -8.60 4.60 -21.10
CA LYS A 8 -7.43 4.12 -20.39
C LYS A 8 -7.80 2.84 -19.64
N ILE A 9 -7.11 1.76 -19.96
CA ILE A 9 -7.34 0.47 -19.30
C ILE A 9 -6.23 0.23 -18.28
N TYR A 10 -6.61 -0.23 -17.10
CA TYR A 10 -5.69 -0.59 -16.03
C TYR A 10 -5.70 -2.10 -15.82
N PHE A 11 -4.52 -2.66 -15.59
CA PHE A 11 -4.37 -3.93 -14.88
C PHE A 11 -4.62 -3.68 -13.40
N VAL A 12 -5.44 -4.53 -12.78
CA VAL A 12 -5.71 -4.48 -11.34
C VAL A 12 -5.09 -5.70 -10.70
N ALA A 13 -4.30 -5.50 -9.64
CA ALA A 13 -3.66 -6.60 -8.94
C ALA A 13 -4.70 -7.57 -8.33
N SER A 14 -4.34 -8.84 -8.23
CA SER A 14 -5.19 -9.86 -7.59
C SER A 14 -5.25 -9.65 -6.07
N LYS A 15 -6.28 -10.23 -5.44
CA LYS A 15 -6.57 -10.05 -4.01
C LYS A 15 -5.42 -10.42 -3.06
N GLN A 16 -4.49 -11.28 -3.48
CA GLN A 16 -3.32 -11.67 -2.68
C GLN A 16 -2.32 -10.52 -2.46
N PHE A 17 -2.37 -9.47 -3.28
CA PHE A 17 -1.50 -8.29 -3.17
C PHE A 17 -2.20 -7.10 -2.50
N LEU A 18 -3.39 -7.32 -1.95
CA LEU A 18 -4.25 -6.31 -1.33
C LEU A 18 -4.40 -6.60 0.18
N GLY A 19 -5.15 -5.77 0.89
CA GLY A 19 -5.33 -5.89 2.34
C GLY A 19 -4.20 -5.23 3.12
N ASP A 20 -3.75 -5.87 4.21
CA ASP A 20 -2.65 -5.35 5.03
C ASP A 20 -1.30 -5.63 4.36
N GLN A 21 -0.77 -4.58 3.74
CA GLN A 21 0.51 -4.53 3.04
C GLN A 21 1.49 -3.58 3.74
N ARG A 22 1.27 -3.26 5.03
CA ARG A 22 2.25 -2.51 5.83
C ARG A 22 3.66 -3.12 5.84
N PRO A 23 3.84 -4.46 5.83
CA PRO A 23 5.18 -5.06 5.73
C PRO A 23 5.89 -4.78 4.39
N SER A 24 5.19 -4.26 3.38
CA SER A 24 5.75 -3.84 2.09
C SER A 24 6.25 -2.39 2.12
N TYR A 25 6.07 -1.68 3.25
CA TYR A 25 6.62 -0.33 3.43
C TYR A 25 8.14 -0.34 3.29
N ASN A 26 8.67 0.66 2.58
CA ASN A 26 10.08 0.76 2.19
C ASN A 26 10.59 -0.40 1.31
N HIS A 27 9.68 -1.15 0.66
CA HIS A 27 9.99 -2.17 -0.33
C HIS A 27 9.43 -1.83 -1.71
N ASP A 28 9.72 -2.68 -2.69
CA ASP A 28 9.47 -2.41 -4.09
C ASP A 28 8.23 -3.17 -4.61
N LEU A 29 7.39 -2.44 -5.34
CA LEU A 29 6.46 -2.99 -6.32
C LEU A 29 7.20 -3.12 -7.66
N LYS A 30 7.19 -4.33 -8.24
CA LYS A 30 7.91 -4.66 -9.48
C LYS A 30 6.97 -5.30 -10.49
N PHE A 31 7.16 -4.98 -11.76
CA PHE A 31 6.50 -5.67 -12.87
C PHE A 31 7.24 -5.38 -14.17
N SER A 32 6.99 -6.19 -15.20
CA SER A 32 7.43 -5.94 -16.55
C SER A 32 6.27 -5.47 -17.42
N LEU A 33 6.51 -4.47 -18.26
CA LEU A 33 5.53 -3.92 -19.18
C LEU A 33 6.12 -3.83 -20.59
N ARG A 34 5.30 -4.19 -21.57
CA ARG A 34 5.59 -4.02 -23.01
C ARG A 34 4.37 -3.47 -23.71
N LEU A 35 4.54 -2.43 -24.53
CA LEU A 35 3.46 -1.87 -25.34
C LEU A 35 3.35 -2.57 -26.70
N GLY A 36 2.23 -2.37 -27.39
CA GLY A 36 2.09 -2.70 -28.81
C GLY A 36 2.79 -1.70 -29.72
N GLU A 37 3.04 -0.48 -29.22
CA GLU A 37 3.61 0.63 -29.99
C GLU A 37 4.98 1.04 -29.43
N ASN A 38 5.88 1.50 -30.30
CA ASN A 38 7.24 1.90 -29.94
C ASN A 38 7.31 3.12 -28.99
N ARG A 39 6.21 3.86 -28.83
CA ARG A 39 6.15 5.01 -27.93
C ARG A 39 4.80 5.05 -27.22
N GLY A 40 4.81 5.25 -25.90
CA GLY A 40 3.63 5.58 -25.12
C GLY A 40 3.53 7.06 -24.77
N TYR A 41 2.35 7.49 -24.32
CA TYR A 41 2.12 8.81 -23.71
C TYR A 41 1.75 8.65 -22.23
N PRO A 42 2.75 8.57 -21.34
CA PRO A 42 2.56 8.54 -19.89
C PRO A 42 1.78 9.72 -19.32
N GLU A 43 1.18 9.51 -18.16
CA GLU A 43 0.51 10.57 -17.39
C GLU A 43 0.75 10.40 -15.88
N SER A 44 0.32 11.36 -15.07
CA SER A 44 0.54 11.32 -13.60
C SER A 44 -0.18 10.17 -12.88
N GLN A 45 -1.13 9.49 -13.52
CA GLN A 45 -1.94 8.41 -12.96
C GLN A 45 -1.73 7.09 -13.72
N ASP A 46 -0.48 6.71 -13.92
CA ASP A 46 -0.15 5.43 -14.55
C ASP A 46 -0.06 4.30 -13.53
N ILE A 47 0.50 4.57 -12.36
CA ILE A 47 0.57 3.66 -11.21
C ILE A 47 -0.29 4.26 -10.11
N ILE A 48 -1.26 3.51 -9.60
CA ILE A 48 -2.19 4.00 -8.58
C ILE A 48 -2.25 2.99 -7.45
N LEU A 49 -2.08 3.47 -6.23
CA LEU A 49 -2.32 2.74 -4.99
C LEU A 49 -3.53 3.37 -4.33
N GLU A 50 -4.53 2.57 -4.01
CA GLU A 50 -5.76 3.01 -3.33
C GLU A 50 -5.88 2.25 -2.02
N GLY A 51 -6.09 2.98 -0.93
CA GLY A 51 -6.51 2.45 0.36
C GLY A 51 -7.96 2.82 0.67
N ALA A 52 -8.37 2.62 1.92
CA ALA A 52 -9.75 2.93 2.34
C ALA A 52 -10.09 4.42 2.34
N ARG A 53 -9.12 5.30 2.62
CA ARG A 53 -9.34 6.76 2.81
C ARG A 53 -8.39 7.65 2.01
N ALA A 54 -7.35 7.07 1.41
CA ALA A 54 -6.33 7.80 0.67
C ALA A 54 -5.94 7.01 -0.59
N SER A 55 -5.44 7.72 -1.58
CA SER A 55 -4.88 7.14 -2.81
C SER A 55 -3.68 7.96 -3.25
N VAL A 56 -2.65 7.30 -3.75
CA VAL A 56 -1.49 7.95 -4.37
C VAL A 56 -1.27 7.44 -5.78
N SER A 57 -0.63 8.25 -6.59
CA SER A 57 -0.34 7.92 -7.97
C SER A 57 1.02 8.43 -8.43
N LEU A 58 1.53 7.79 -9.49
CA LEU A 58 2.78 8.11 -10.16
C LEU A 58 2.64 7.91 -11.67
N HIS A 59 3.48 8.62 -12.42
CA HIS A 59 3.73 8.33 -13.82
C HIS A 59 4.66 7.12 -13.96
N ILE A 60 4.57 6.41 -15.09
CA ILE A 60 5.29 5.14 -15.30
C ILE A 60 6.82 5.27 -15.27
N TYR A 61 7.36 6.43 -15.69
CA TYR A 61 8.81 6.71 -15.67
C TYR A 61 9.29 7.27 -14.33
N GLY A 62 8.43 7.26 -13.30
CA GLY A 62 8.77 7.76 -11.96
C GLY A 62 9.86 6.92 -11.32
N GLN A 63 10.58 7.50 -10.35
CA GLN A 63 11.66 6.81 -9.61
C GLN A 63 12.79 6.27 -10.50
N ASN A 64 13.10 6.97 -11.61
CA ASN A 64 14.12 6.59 -12.62
C ASN A 64 13.76 5.37 -13.48
N ASN A 65 12.47 5.04 -13.61
CA ASN A 65 12.02 4.04 -14.56
C ASN A 65 12.07 4.56 -16.02
N PRO A 66 12.25 3.67 -17.01
CA PRO A 66 12.31 4.06 -18.42
C PRO A 66 10.94 4.47 -18.98
N GLU A 67 10.93 5.23 -20.08
CA GLU A 67 9.69 5.45 -20.83
C GLU A 67 9.17 4.13 -21.45
N PRO A 68 7.84 3.93 -21.52
CA PRO A 68 7.27 2.70 -22.03
C PRO A 68 7.34 2.66 -23.56
N ASN A 69 7.75 1.51 -24.08
CA ASN A 69 7.90 1.23 -25.51
C ASN A 69 7.49 -0.22 -25.83
N ASP A 70 7.79 -0.67 -27.04
CA ASP A 70 7.41 -1.99 -27.55
C ASP A 70 8.34 -3.15 -27.10
N GLN A 71 9.35 -2.85 -26.28
CA GLN A 71 10.23 -3.81 -25.61
C GLN A 71 9.76 -4.07 -24.17
N GLU A 72 9.98 -5.30 -23.70
CA GLU A 72 9.70 -5.66 -22.31
C GLU A 72 10.75 -5.01 -21.40
N GLN A 73 10.28 -4.19 -20.46
CA GLN A 73 11.12 -3.47 -19.51
C GLN A 73 10.59 -3.70 -18.09
N GLU A 74 11.50 -3.80 -17.13
CA GLU A 74 11.15 -3.89 -15.71
C GLU A 74 10.94 -2.48 -15.13
N TYR A 75 9.89 -2.36 -14.33
CA TYR A 75 9.49 -1.16 -13.63
C TYR A 75 9.49 -1.43 -12.13
N ILE A 76 10.11 -0.53 -11.37
CA ILE A 76 10.31 -0.67 -9.92
C ILE A 76 9.82 0.59 -9.22
N PHE A 77 8.90 0.43 -8.28
CA PHE A 77 8.35 1.53 -7.48
C PHE A 77 8.52 1.24 -5.99
N ARG A 78 9.33 2.03 -5.31
CA ARG A 78 9.46 2.04 -3.85
C ARG A 78 8.19 2.56 -3.20
N LEU A 79 7.65 1.80 -2.26
CA LEU A 79 6.51 2.14 -1.43
C LEU A 79 6.96 2.91 -0.18
N HIS A 80 7.07 4.23 -0.30
CA HIS A 80 7.47 5.11 0.80
C HIS A 80 6.93 6.52 0.52
N GLU A 81 6.40 7.20 1.53
CA GLU A 81 5.83 8.55 1.47
C GLU A 81 6.84 9.68 1.22
N ASP A 82 8.14 9.41 1.36
CA ASP A 82 9.16 10.45 1.23
C ASP A 82 9.04 11.12 -0.16
N PRO A 83 8.96 12.47 -0.23
CA PRO A 83 8.77 13.19 -1.47
C PRO A 83 9.77 12.85 -2.58
N ARG A 84 10.96 12.33 -2.24
CA ARG A 84 11.95 11.85 -3.21
C ARG A 84 11.42 10.75 -4.14
N TYR A 85 10.42 9.98 -3.69
CA TYR A 85 9.79 8.90 -4.46
C TYR A 85 8.61 9.36 -5.31
N GLY A 86 8.18 10.63 -5.16
CA GLY A 86 7.29 11.32 -6.09
C GLY A 86 5.80 10.97 -6.01
N TRP A 87 5.37 10.14 -5.05
CA TRP A 87 3.95 9.79 -4.88
C TRP A 87 3.08 11.04 -4.72
N THR A 88 2.00 11.10 -5.50
CA THR A 88 1.10 12.26 -5.54
C THR A 88 -0.36 11.84 -5.26
N PRO A 89 -1.07 12.51 -4.34
CA PRO A 89 -0.58 13.57 -3.45
C PRO A 89 0.48 13.06 -2.47
N THR A 90 1.30 13.97 -1.95
CA THR A 90 2.20 13.65 -0.84
C THR A 90 1.37 13.39 0.40
N LEU A 91 1.53 12.21 0.99
CA LEU A 91 0.89 11.81 2.23
C LEU A 91 1.89 11.95 3.39
N SER A 92 1.37 12.15 4.60
CA SER A 92 2.18 11.93 5.80
C SER A 92 2.52 10.44 5.95
N ASN A 93 3.55 10.13 6.75
CA ASN A 93 3.92 8.74 7.06
C ASN A 93 2.71 7.94 7.59
N PHE A 94 1.93 8.58 8.47
CA PHE A 94 0.72 8.01 9.04
C PHE A 94 -0.33 7.67 7.97
N GLU A 95 -0.64 8.59 7.06
CA GLU A 95 -1.62 8.38 5.99
C GLU A 95 -1.17 7.31 4.99
N PHE A 96 0.13 7.27 4.66
CA PHE A 96 0.70 6.27 3.76
C PHE A 96 0.66 4.87 4.40
N MET A 97 1.05 4.75 5.68
CA MET A 97 0.93 3.51 6.44
C MET A 97 -0.53 3.06 6.59
N SER A 98 -1.45 3.98 6.85
CA SER A 98 -2.89 3.69 6.92
C SER A 98 -3.46 3.22 5.58
N MET A 99 -2.96 3.77 4.46
CA MET A 99 -3.30 3.29 3.12
C MET A 99 -2.79 1.85 2.92
N LEU A 100 -1.55 1.54 3.33
CA LEU A 100 -0.99 0.19 3.24
C LEU A 100 -1.67 -0.82 4.18
N GLN A 101 -2.20 -0.38 5.31
CA GLN A 101 -2.95 -1.25 6.24
C GLN A 101 -4.20 -1.85 5.61
N ASN A 102 -4.84 -1.11 4.71
CA ASN A 102 -6.00 -1.58 3.98
C ASN A 102 -5.91 -1.10 2.53
N LEU A 103 -5.00 -1.71 1.79
CA LEU A 103 -4.79 -1.45 0.38
C LEU A 103 -5.91 -2.13 -0.41
N THR A 104 -6.79 -1.32 -1.01
CA THR A 104 -8.00 -1.75 -1.70
C THR A 104 -7.78 -1.98 -3.19
N ALA A 105 -6.81 -1.30 -3.80
CA ALA A 105 -6.40 -1.56 -5.18
C ALA A 105 -4.94 -1.16 -5.45
N ILE A 106 -4.30 -1.94 -6.32
CA ILE A 106 -3.09 -1.54 -7.05
C ILE A 106 -3.46 -1.57 -8.53
N LYS A 107 -3.34 -0.43 -9.20
CA LYS A 107 -3.68 -0.29 -10.62
C LYS A 107 -2.46 0.15 -11.40
N ILE A 108 -2.19 -0.56 -12.50
CA ILE A 108 -1.10 -0.24 -13.42
C ILE A 108 -1.73 -0.01 -14.79
N ARG A 109 -1.52 1.18 -15.36
CA ARG A 109 -2.05 1.52 -16.67
C ARG A 109 -1.45 0.58 -17.71
N GLY A 110 -2.33 -0.02 -18.50
CA GLY A 110 -1.97 -0.97 -19.55
C GLY A 110 -2.03 -0.40 -20.96
N THR A 111 -2.57 0.81 -21.16
CA THR A 111 -2.69 1.42 -22.49
C THR A 111 -2.25 2.87 -22.48
N TYR A 112 -1.25 3.19 -23.30
CA TYR A 112 -0.59 4.51 -23.37
C TYR A 112 -0.84 5.23 -24.69
N ASN A 113 -1.57 4.60 -25.62
CA ASN A 113 -1.96 5.14 -26.92
C ASN A 113 -3.46 4.91 -27.15
N ARG A 114 -4.04 5.69 -28.06
CA ARG A 114 -5.40 5.44 -28.56
C ARG A 114 -5.41 4.11 -29.33
N PHE A 115 -6.36 3.23 -29.03
CA PHE A 115 -6.37 1.85 -29.53
C PHE A 115 -5.10 1.05 -29.17
N GLY A 116 -4.39 1.48 -28.13
CA GLY A 116 -3.11 0.90 -27.75
C GLY A 116 -3.23 -0.45 -27.07
N GLN A 117 -2.13 -1.19 -27.09
CA GLN A 117 -2.00 -2.48 -26.39
C GLN A 117 -0.89 -2.41 -25.36
N GLY A 118 -1.08 -3.15 -24.27
CA GLY A 118 -0.01 -3.37 -23.31
C GLY A 118 -0.11 -4.75 -22.67
N TYR A 119 1.05 -5.30 -22.36
CA TYR A 119 1.24 -6.64 -21.82
C TYR A 119 2.02 -6.48 -20.52
N LEU A 120 1.44 -6.97 -19.42
CA LEU A 120 2.05 -6.90 -18.10
C LEU A 120 2.35 -8.31 -17.61
N THR A 121 3.57 -8.51 -17.15
CA THR A 121 4.13 -9.78 -16.70
C THR A 121 4.94 -9.55 -15.42
N GLY A 122 5.28 -10.62 -14.70
CA GLY A 122 6.22 -10.54 -13.57
C GLY A 122 5.79 -9.64 -12.41
N PHE A 123 4.48 -9.41 -12.21
CA PHE A 123 4.00 -8.61 -11.09
C PHE A 123 4.45 -9.22 -9.75
N LYS A 124 5.13 -8.41 -8.94
CA LYS A 124 5.66 -8.78 -7.64
C LYS A 124 5.55 -7.61 -6.68
N LEU A 125 5.18 -7.89 -5.45
CA LEU A 125 5.26 -6.95 -4.34
C LEU A 125 6.19 -7.56 -3.30
N ASP A 126 7.31 -6.90 -3.02
CA ASP A 126 8.21 -7.33 -1.96
C ASP A 126 7.56 -7.03 -0.60
N THR A 127 7.26 -8.10 0.16
CA THR A 127 6.55 -8.04 1.44
C THR A 127 7.06 -9.11 2.40
N ALA A 128 6.69 -9.01 3.68
CA ALA A 128 6.91 -10.07 4.65
C ALA A 128 5.59 -10.76 5.01
N GLU A 129 5.62 -12.08 5.02
CA GLU A 129 4.49 -12.91 5.46
C GLU A 129 4.84 -13.65 6.75
N ILE A 130 3.81 -14.09 7.47
CA ILE A 130 3.98 -14.98 8.63
C ILE A 130 4.64 -16.27 8.15
N GLY A 131 5.85 -16.54 8.64
CA GLY A 131 6.57 -17.79 8.35
C GLY A 131 5.80 -19.00 8.88
N ARG A 132 5.12 -19.73 8.01
CA ARG A 132 4.33 -20.93 8.36
C ARG A 132 5.18 -22.21 8.40
N GLU A 133 6.42 -22.14 7.93
CA GLU A 133 7.31 -23.29 7.82
C GLU A 133 8.44 -23.23 8.86
N LYS A 134 8.86 -24.40 9.33
CA LYS A 134 9.98 -24.50 10.26
C LYS A 134 11.27 -24.12 9.53
N GLY A 135 11.85 -22.98 9.90
CA GLY A 135 13.07 -22.44 9.26
C GLY A 135 12.80 -21.28 8.31
N SER A 136 11.58 -20.73 8.24
CA SER A 136 11.34 -19.45 7.57
C SER A 136 12.31 -18.38 8.08
N ALA A 137 12.96 -17.70 7.14
CA ALA A 137 13.89 -16.64 7.48
C ALA A 137 13.16 -15.47 8.15
N PRO A 138 13.70 -14.89 9.23
CA PRO A 138 13.08 -13.74 9.87
C PRO A 138 13.15 -12.52 8.96
N ALA A 139 12.05 -11.79 8.85
CA ALA A 139 11.98 -10.53 8.13
C ALA A 139 12.54 -9.39 9.02
N ASN A 140 13.86 -9.32 9.14
CA ASN A 140 14.56 -8.38 10.03
C ASN A 140 14.38 -6.90 9.66
N TRP A 141 13.79 -6.63 8.49
CA TRP A 141 13.50 -5.29 8.00
C TRP A 141 12.09 -4.81 8.36
N VAL A 142 11.22 -5.68 8.88
CA VAL A 142 9.89 -5.27 9.34
C VAL A 142 10.09 -4.47 10.60
N GLU A 143 9.86 -3.16 10.51
CA GLU A 143 9.98 -2.26 11.64
C GLU A 143 8.92 -2.61 12.68
N LYS A 144 9.36 -2.82 13.93
CA LYS A 144 8.47 -3.00 15.07
C LYS A 144 8.47 -1.73 15.90
N CYS A 145 7.30 -1.13 16.08
CA CYS A 145 7.17 0.10 16.83
C CYS A 145 7.34 -0.17 18.34
N SER A 146 8.02 0.75 19.04
CA SER A 146 8.04 0.76 20.51
C SER A 146 6.84 1.55 21.01
N CYS A 147 5.80 0.83 21.45
CA CYS A 147 4.53 1.45 21.77
C CYS A 147 4.53 2.18 23.11
N PRO A 148 3.91 3.38 23.20
CA PRO A 148 3.58 3.99 24.48
C PRO A 148 2.69 3.05 25.30
N LYS A 149 2.66 3.23 26.63
CA LYS A 149 1.95 2.34 27.56
C LYS A 149 0.48 2.04 27.20
N ALA A 150 -0.21 2.99 26.57
CA ALA A 150 -1.62 2.87 26.21
C ALA A 150 -1.87 2.11 24.90
N TYR A 151 -0.84 1.73 24.16
CA TYR A 151 -0.94 1.14 22.82
C TYR A 151 -0.18 -0.20 22.73
N VAL A 152 -0.65 -1.09 21.85
CA VAL A 152 -0.08 -2.41 21.55
C VAL A 152 -0.24 -2.73 20.06
N GLY A 153 0.36 -3.83 19.61
CA GLY A 153 0.44 -4.23 18.20
C GLY A 153 1.85 -4.01 17.63
N ASP A 154 2.14 -4.61 16.47
CA ASP A 154 3.45 -4.44 15.81
C ASP A 154 3.65 -2.99 15.31
N TYR A 155 2.55 -2.28 15.08
CA TYR A 155 2.51 -0.89 14.63
C TYR A 155 1.89 0.05 15.67
N CYS A 156 1.61 -0.41 16.90
CA CYS A 156 0.90 0.38 17.93
C CYS A 156 -0.52 0.82 17.53
N GLU A 157 -1.19 -0.02 16.75
CA GLU A 157 -2.50 0.28 16.16
C GLU A 157 -3.69 0.02 17.10
N GLU A 158 -3.48 -0.69 18.20
CA GLU A 158 -4.52 -1.12 19.14
C GLU A 158 -4.29 -0.55 20.55
N CYS A 159 -5.36 -0.38 21.32
CA CYS A 159 -5.22 0.00 22.73
C CYS A 159 -4.75 -1.17 23.60
N ALA A 160 -3.84 -0.86 24.52
CA ALA A 160 -3.41 -1.81 25.55
C ALA A 160 -4.59 -2.20 26.47
N PRO A 161 -4.56 -3.39 27.10
CA PRO A 161 -5.56 -3.77 28.10
C PRO A 161 -5.73 -2.69 29.18
N GLY A 162 -6.98 -2.29 29.43
CA GLY A 162 -7.31 -1.19 30.35
C GLY A 162 -7.42 0.18 29.69
N PHE A 163 -7.23 0.26 28.37
CA PHE A 163 -7.48 1.44 27.54
C PHE A 163 -8.49 1.12 26.42
N LYS A 164 -9.18 2.14 25.92
CA LYS A 164 -10.14 2.06 24.81
C LYS A 164 -9.98 3.22 23.83
N HIS A 165 -10.44 3.03 22.60
CA HIS A 165 -10.47 4.09 21.59
C HIS A 165 -11.45 5.21 21.97
N GLU A 166 -11.02 6.44 21.75
CA GLU A 166 -11.85 7.64 21.72
C GLU A 166 -11.68 8.35 20.36
N PRO A 167 -12.74 8.48 19.56
CA PRO A 167 -14.09 7.94 19.76
C PRO A 167 -14.15 6.40 19.70
N ALA A 168 -15.19 5.80 20.27
CA ALA A 168 -15.44 4.36 20.14
C ALA A 168 -15.52 3.98 18.66
N ASN A 169 -14.88 2.86 18.30
CA ASN A 169 -14.70 2.39 16.93
C ASN A 169 -13.96 3.37 16.00
N GLY A 170 -13.13 4.27 16.53
CA GLY A 170 -12.35 5.22 15.73
C GLY A 170 -11.40 4.56 14.70
N GLY A 171 -11.10 3.27 14.91
CA GLY A 171 -10.23 2.47 14.07
C GLY A 171 -8.77 2.51 14.53
N PRO A 172 -7.87 1.90 13.75
CA PRO A 172 -6.44 1.84 14.04
C PRO A 172 -5.86 3.22 14.37
N TYR A 173 -4.99 3.27 15.39
CA TYR A 173 -4.31 4.49 15.84
C TYR A 173 -5.20 5.60 16.41
N SER A 174 -6.46 5.31 16.72
CA SER A 174 -7.32 6.24 17.45
C SER A 174 -6.79 6.48 18.86
N THR A 175 -7.16 7.61 19.47
CA THR A 175 -6.63 7.95 20.80
C THR A 175 -7.05 6.91 21.81
N CYS A 176 -6.09 6.34 22.54
CA CYS A 176 -6.35 5.40 23.63
C CYS A 176 -6.46 6.12 24.96
N ILE A 177 -7.64 6.07 25.57
CA ILE A 177 -7.92 6.60 26.91
C ILE A 177 -8.17 5.46 27.91
N PRO A 178 -7.93 5.66 29.22
CA PRO A 178 -8.25 4.64 30.22
C PRO A 178 -9.72 4.23 30.20
N CYS A 179 -9.99 2.95 30.46
CA CYS A 179 -11.35 2.47 30.67
C CYS A 179 -11.98 3.14 31.90
N ASP A 180 -13.21 3.63 31.77
CA ASP A 180 -14.03 4.07 32.90
C ASP A 180 -15.16 3.07 33.15
N CYS A 181 -14.84 2.01 33.87
CA CYS A 181 -15.80 0.99 34.30
C CYS A 181 -16.37 1.28 35.70
N ASN A 182 -16.28 2.53 36.19
CA ASN A 182 -16.74 2.91 37.53
C ASN A 182 -16.19 2.02 38.68
N GLY A 183 -14.97 1.48 38.51
CA GLY A 183 -14.34 0.59 39.50
C GLY A 183 -14.84 -0.86 39.50
N HIS A 184 -15.75 -1.24 38.60
CA HIS A 184 -16.26 -2.62 38.49
C HIS A 184 -15.39 -3.54 37.64
N ALA A 185 -14.52 -2.96 36.80
CA ALA A 185 -13.58 -3.69 35.98
C ALA A 185 -12.31 -2.86 35.73
N HIS A 186 -11.20 -3.54 35.48
CA HIS A 186 -9.93 -2.93 35.10
C HIS A 186 -9.63 -3.02 33.59
N ILE A 187 -10.45 -3.78 32.85
CA ILE A 187 -10.32 -4.01 31.41
C ILE A 187 -11.72 -3.82 30.81
N CYS A 188 -11.75 -3.16 29.66
CA CYS A 188 -12.93 -3.00 28.83
C CYS A 188 -12.61 -3.43 27.40
N ASP A 189 -13.63 -3.51 26.54
CA ASP A 189 -13.41 -3.74 25.11
C ASP A 189 -12.64 -2.55 24.52
N THR A 190 -11.54 -2.81 23.82
CA THR A 190 -10.64 -1.75 23.34
C THR A 190 -11.27 -0.92 22.22
N ALA A 191 -12.24 -1.46 21.48
CA ALA A 191 -12.92 -0.78 20.39
C ALA A 191 -14.18 -0.04 20.85
N THR A 192 -15.01 -0.67 21.68
CA THR A 192 -16.32 -0.11 22.10
C THR A 192 -16.29 0.54 23.47
N GLY A 193 -15.36 0.15 24.33
CA GLY A 193 -15.25 0.63 25.71
C GLY A 193 -16.14 -0.06 26.72
#